data_AF-I4A2J8-F1
#
_entry.id   AF-I4A2J8-F1
#
_cell.length_a   1.000
_cell.length_b   1.000
_cell.length_c   1.000
_cell.angle_alpha   90.00
_cell.angle_beta   90.00
_cell.angle_gamma   90.00
#
_symmetry.space_group_name_H-M   'P 1'
#
loop_
_entity.id
_entity.type
_entity.pdbx_description
1 polymer ?
#
loop_
_entity_poly.entity_id
_entity_poly.type
_entity_poly.pdbx_seq_one_letter_code
_entity_poly.pdbx_strand_id
1 'polypeptide(L)'
;MFIKSTKMKLSINKAIKNNFKFFLLAYTLLYFCLINLKIFEDYWDEKIFWEHRAGNWTAYSGFSTSDFFKYSILTINDFTPFYLAGTRIGIFYIMILVLLFVFYIINPIIFCFFAKKNKNIYLLNDLIFLILYTCVLIFFLSIFFPLSVGLIPLYIFFPINFIVLTTFRIYQYKKNLIC
;
A
#
# COMPACT_ATOMS: atom_id res chain seq x y z
N MET A 1 19.16 38.26 -10.83
CA MET A 1 19.27 37.09 -9.93
C MET A 1 17.92 36.47 -9.50
N PHE A 2 16.78 37.19 -9.57
CA PHE A 2 15.46 36.71 -9.12
C PHE A 2 14.78 35.61 -9.97
N ILE A 3 15.02 35.58 -11.29
CA ILE A 3 14.34 34.64 -12.22
C ILE A 3 14.73 33.17 -11.98
N LYS A 4 15.95 32.93 -11.47
CA LYS A 4 16.46 31.58 -11.18
C LYS A 4 15.78 30.97 -9.95
N SER A 5 15.46 31.80 -8.95
CA SER A 5 14.77 31.41 -7.71
C SER A 5 13.30 31.04 -7.95
N THR A 6 12.57 31.83 -8.75
CA THR A 6 11.17 31.55 -9.10
C THR A 6 11.02 30.33 -10.00
N LYS A 7 11.88 30.14 -11.01
CA LYS A 7 11.92 28.90 -11.82
C LYS A 7 12.22 27.67 -10.98
N MET A 8 13.14 27.78 -10.01
CA MET A 8 13.47 26.68 -9.09
C MET A 8 12.27 26.33 -8.19
N LYS A 9 11.62 27.33 -7.56
CA LYS A 9 10.39 27.15 -6.77
C LYS A 9 9.24 26.50 -7.57
N LEU A 10 9.02 26.92 -8.81
CA LEU A 10 8.01 26.31 -9.71
C LEU A 10 8.32 24.84 -10.02
N SER A 11 9.59 24.48 -10.21
CA SER A 11 9.99 23.09 -10.46
C SER A 11 9.83 22.19 -9.22
N ILE A 12 10.09 22.73 -8.03
CA ILE A 12 9.94 22.03 -6.74
C ILE A 12 8.46 21.79 -6.45
N ASN A 13 7.61 22.81 -6.59
CA ASN A 13 6.16 22.66 -6.39
C ASN A 13 5.56 21.63 -7.34
N LYS A 14 6.03 21.56 -8.59
CA LYS A 14 5.59 20.54 -9.55
C LYS A 14 6.02 19.13 -9.12
N ALA A 15 7.27 18.95 -8.70
CA ALA A 15 7.79 17.67 -8.23
C ALA A 15 7.07 17.19 -6.95
N ILE A 16 6.88 18.06 -5.96
CA ILE A 16 6.13 17.76 -4.72
C ILE A 16 4.69 17.37 -5.06
N LYS A 17 4.00 18.15 -5.91
CA LYS A 17 2.62 17.84 -6.32
C LYS A 17 2.50 16.47 -6.97
N ASN A 18 3.45 16.09 -7.83
CA ASN A 18 3.39 14.80 -8.52
C ASN A 18 3.73 13.63 -7.61
N ASN A 19 4.71 13.78 -6.72
CA ASN A 19 4.98 12.74 -5.72
C ASN A 19 3.84 12.61 -4.69
N PHE A 20 3.17 13.71 -4.34
CA PHE A 20 1.97 13.66 -3.50
C PHE A 20 0.81 12.91 -4.18
N LYS A 21 0.60 13.11 -5.49
CA LYS A 21 -0.37 12.30 -6.26
C LYS A 21 -0.03 10.81 -6.24
N PHE A 22 1.25 10.48 -6.39
CA PHE A 22 1.71 9.10 -6.28
C PHE A 22 1.47 8.53 -4.89
N PHE A 23 1.81 9.29 -3.84
CA PHE A 23 1.54 8.92 -2.46
C PHE A 23 0.06 8.67 -2.21
N LEU A 24 -0.82 9.55 -2.68
CA LEU A 24 -2.27 9.39 -2.55
C LEU A 24 -2.77 8.14 -3.26
N LEU A 25 -2.29 7.88 -4.49
CA LEU A 25 -2.62 6.66 -5.22
C LEU A 25 -2.20 5.41 -4.43
N ALA A 26 -0.96 5.40 -3.93
CA ALA A 26 -0.42 4.29 -3.14
C ALA A 26 -1.20 4.08 -1.83
N TYR A 27 -1.55 5.17 -1.15
CA TYR A 27 -2.37 5.18 0.05
C TYR A 27 -3.76 4.57 -0.22
N THR A 28 -4.43 5.00 -1.30
CA THR A 28 -5.77 4.50 -1.65
C THR A 28 -5.74 3.02 -1.99
N LEU A 29 -4.74 2.58 -2.75
CA LEU A 29 -4.53 1.17 -3.09
C LEU A 29 -4.26 0.31 -1.85
N LEU A 30 -3.43 0.81 -0.94
CA LEU A 30 -3.14 0.18 0.34
C LEU A 30 -4.41 0.08 1.21
N TYR A 31 -5.20 1.16 1.27
CA TYR A 31 -6.46 1.18 2.00
C TYR A 31 -7.45 0.13 1.47
N PHE A 32 -7.61 0.02 0.15
CA PHE A 32 -8.44 -1.03 -0.45
C PHE A 32 -7.93 -2.44 -0.14
N CYS A 33 -6.61 -2.66 -0.18
CA CYS A 33 -6.02 -3.94 0.19
C CYS A 33 -6.39 -4.34 1.63
N LEU A 34 -6.37 -3.37 2.56
CA LEU A 34 -6.70 -3.63 3.96
C LEU A 34 -8.17 -3.93 4.20
N ILE A 35 -9.07 -3.22 3.52
CA ILE A 35 -10.50 -3.54 3.58
C ILE A 35 -10.73 -4.97 3.11
N ASN A 36 -10.12 -5.36 1.99
CA ASN A 36 -10.25 -6.72 1.47
C ASN A 36 -9.64 -7.75 2.43
N LEU A 37 -8.48 -7.46 3.03
CA LEU A 37 -7.90 -8.32 4.05
C LEU A 37 -8.84 -8.54 5.23
N LYS A 38 -9.47 -7.47 5.72
CA LYS A 38 -10.36 -7.54 6.87
C LYS A 38 -11.66 -8.27 6.55
N ILE A 39 -12.27 -7.99 5.38
CA ILE A 39 -13.46 -8.72 4.90
C ILE A 39 -13.20 -10.23 4.84
N PHE A 40 -12.03 -10.62 4.30
CA PHE A 40 -11.66 -12.03 4.22
C PHE A 40 -11.38 -12.62 5.61
N GLU A 41 -10.66 -11.90 6.47
CA GLU A 41 -10.42 -12.33 7.86
C GLU A 41 -11.75 -12.59 8.59
N ASP A 42 -12.68 -11.64 8.56
CA ASP A 42 -13.98 -11.74 9.24
C ASP A 42 -14.84 -12.89 8.67
N TYR A 43 -14.86 -13.07 7.35
CA TYR A 43 -15.54 -14.19 6.70
C TYR A 43 -14.99 -15.54 7.19
N TRP A 44 -13.66 -15.68 7.20
CA TRP A 44 -13.01 -16.94 7.53
C TRP A 44 -13.05 -17.24 9.02
N ASP A 45 -12.96 -16.22 9.88
CA ASP A 45 -13.11 -16.38 11.33
C ASP A 45 -14.52 -16.86 11.68
N GLU A 46 -15.57 -16.25 11.10
CA GLU A 46 -16.95 -16.70 11.29
C GLU A 46 -17.15 -18.13 10.76
N LYS A 47 -16.61 -18.43 9.57
CA LYS A 47 -16.73 -19.75 8.95
C LYS A 47 -16.05 -20.84 9.76
N ILE A 48 -14.81 -20.62 10.19
CA ILE A 48 -14.05 -21.54 11.04
C ILE A 48 -14.83 -21.77 12.34
N PHE A 49 -15.36 -20.72 12.97
CA PHE A 49 -16.12 -20.84 14.22
C PHE A 49 -17.36 -21.74 14.08
N TRP A 50 -18.15 -21.56 13.02
CA TRP A 50 -19.37 -22.35 12.80
C TRP A 50 -19.08 -23.77 12.31
N GLU A 51 -18.09 -23.98 11.44
CA GLU A 51 -17.70 -25.32 10.96
C GLU A 51 -17.06 -26.15 12.07
N HIS A 52 -16.28 -25.52 12.97
CA HIS A 52 -15.73 -26.16 14.15
C HIS A 52 -16.83 -26.67 15.09
N ARG A 53 -17.93 -25.91 15.24
CA ARG A 53 -19.12 -26.34 15.99
C ARG A 53 -19.89 -27.47 15.29
N ALA A 54 -19.89 -27.51 13.97
CA ALA A 54 -20.62 -28.49 13.18
C ALA A 54 -19.87 -29.82 12.96
N GLY A 55 -18.59 -29.90 13.35
CA GLY A 55 -17.75 -31.11 13.16
C GLY A 55 -17.40 -31.43 11.71
N ASN A 56 -17.73 -30.54 10.76
CA ASN A 56 -17.52 -30.72 9.33
C ASN A 56 -16.37 -29.83 8.84
N TRP A 57 -15.17 -30.40 8.81
CA TRP A 57 -13.93 -29.70 8.44
C TRP A 57 -13.65 -29.65 6.93
N THR A 58 -14.52 -30.24 6.11
CA THR A 58 -14.25 -30.51 4.68
C THR A 58 -15.17 -29.75 3.72
N ALA A 59 -16.18 -29.03 4.23
CA ALA A 59 -17.18 -28.33 3.41
C ALA A 59 -16.78 -26.88 3.11
N TYR A 60 -15.58 -26.67 2.57
CA TYR A 60 -15.15 -25.34 2.13
C TYR A 60 -15.93 -24.91 0.88
N SER A 61 -17.09 -24.26 1.05
CA SER A 61 -17.70 -23.47 -0.02
C SER A 61 -16.78 -22.28 -0.38
N GLY A 62 -16.70 -21.91 -1.66
CA GLY A 62 -15.89 -20.77 -2.08
C GLY A 62 -16.43 -19.43 -1.54
N PHE A 63 -15.60 -18.39 -1.57
CA PHE A 63 -16.01 -17.01 -1.26
C PHE A 63 -16.86 -16.46 -2.42
N SER A 64 -18.14 -16.14 -2.14
CA SER A 64 -19.09 -15.65 -3.15
C SER A 64 -19.19 -14.12 -3.16
N THR A 65 -19.81 -13.57 -4.21
CA THR A 65 -20.12 -12.13 -4.28
C THR A 65 -21.10 -11.69 -3.19
N SER A 66 -22.06 -12.53 -2.81
CA SER A 66 -22.96 -12.26 -1.67
C SER A 66 -22.22 -12.18 -0.34
N ASP A 67 -21.21 -13.03 -0.14
CA ASP A 67 -20.37 -12.97 1.06
C ASP A 67 -19.63 -11.64 1.10
N PHE A 68 -19.01 -11.24 -0.01
CA PHE A 68 -18.34 -9.94 -0.09
C PHE A 68 -19.26 -8.77 0.31
N PHE A 69 -20.50 -8.72 -0.18
CA PHE A 69 -21.44 -7.67 0.22
C PHE A 69 -21.85 -7.73 1.70
N LYS A 70 -22.09 -8.93 2.25
CA LYS A 70 -22.44 -9.11 3.67
C LYS A 70 -21.33 -8.56 4.57
N TYR A 71 -20.08 -8.97 4.34
CA TYR A 71 -18.95 -8.60 5.18
C TYR A 71 -18.44 -7.19 4.90
N SER A 72 -18.50 -6.71 3.64
CA SER A 72 -18.06 -5.33 3.33
C SER A 72 -18.87 -4.26 4.05
N ILE A 73 -20.19 -4.40 4.20
CA ILE A 73 -21.03 -3.42 4.91
C ILE A 73 -20.65 -3.34 6.38
N LEU A 74 -20.38 -4.49 7.01
CA LEU A 74 -19.94 -4.58 8.40
C LEU A 74 -18.54 -3.98 8.56
N THR A 75 -17.60 -4.41 7.72
CA THR A 75 -16.20 -3.98 7.79
C THR A 75 -16.07 -2.47 7.53
N ILE A 76 -16.69 -1.92 6.46
CA ILE A 76 -16.51 -0.51 6.06
C ILE A 76 -17.03 0.46 7.13
N ASN A 77 -18.14 0.13 7.80
CA ASN A 77 -18.72 1.00 8.84
C ASN A 77 -17.84 1.05 10.10
N ASP A 78 -17.10 -0.02 10.40
CA ASP A 78 -16.22 -0.10 11.55
C ASP A 78 -14.74 0.22 11.20
N PHE A 79 -14.41 0.39 9.92
CA PHE A 79 -13.04 0.58 9.43
C PHE A 79 -12.51 2.00 9.65
N THR A 80 -12.24 2.36 10.90
CA THR A 80 -11.50 3.58 11.22
C THR A 80 -10.00 3.29 11.40
N PRO A 81 -9.10 4.25 11.12
CA PRO A 81 -7.67 4.11 11.39
C PRO A 81 -7.35 3.73 12.85
N PHE A 82 -8.24 4.07 13.79
CA PHE A 82 -8.15 3.71 15.20
C PHE A 82 -8.42 2.23 15.47
N TYR A 83 -9.33 1.59 14.74
CA TYR A 83 -9.63 0.16 14.89
C TYR A 83 -8.47 -0.75 14.46
N LEU A 84 -7.60 -0.25 13.57
CA LEU A 84 -6.40 -0.97 13.16
C LEU A 84 -5.26 -0.83 14.19
N ALA A 85 -5.30 0.15 15.10
CA ALA A 85 -4.24 0.39 16.06
C ALA A 85 -4.08 -0.83 17.00
N GLY A 86 -2.90 -1.46 16.96
CA GLY A 86 -2.59 -2.65 17.76
C GLY A 86 -2.94 -3.99 17.10
N THR A 87 -3.57 -3.99 15.92
CA THR A 87 -3.78 -5.22 15.13
C THR A 87 -2.57 -5.50 14.24
N ARG A 88 -2.36 -6.77 13.88
CA ARG A 88 -1.28 -7.19 12.95
C ARG A 88 -1.42 -6.48 11.59
N ILE A 89 -2.65 -6.38 11.09
CA ILE A 89 -3.00 -5.69 9.85
C ILE A 89 -2.70 -4.19 9.94
N GLY A 90 -2.95 -3.57 11.10
CA GLY A 90 -2.61 -2.17 11.34
C GLY A 90 -1.12 -1.89 11.43
N ILE A 91 -0.34 -2.78 12.06
CA ILE A 91 1.14 -2.65 12.08
C ILE A 91 1.68 -2.74 10.65
N PHE A 92 1.19 -3.69 9.84
CA PHE A 92 1.54 -3.78 8.42
C PHE A 92 1.24 -2.47 7.69
N TYR A 93 0.03 -1.95 7.86
CA TYR A 93 -0.40 -0.70 7.25
C TYR A 93 0.52 0.47 7.59
N ILE A 94 0.80 0.67 8.87
CA ILE A 94 1.62 1.78 9.35
C ILE A 94 3.05 1.67 8.79
N MET A 95 3.64 0.47 8.76
CA MET A 95 4.99 0.27 8.22
C MET A 95 5.06 0.65 6.73
N ILE A 96 4.10 0.20 5.92
CA ILE A 96 4.04 0.57 4.49
C ILE A 96 3.79 2.07 4.32
N LEU A 97 2.91 2.66 5.13
CA LEU A 97 2.58 4.08 5.07
C LEU A 97 3.79 4.97 5.43
N VAL A 98 4.58 4.58 6.43
CA VAL A 98 5.84 5.23 6.77
C VAL A 98 6.84 5.13 5.62
N LEU A 99 7.01 3.96 5.00
CA LEU A 99 7.85 3.81 3.81
C LEU A 99 7.39 4.73 2.67
N LEU A 100 6.09 4.74 2.36
CA LEU A 100 5.54 5.62 1.32
C LEU A 100 5.79 7.10 1.63
N PHE A 101 5.61 7.51 2.88
CA PHE A 101 5.80 8.89 3.30
C PHE A 101 7.27 9.31 3.20
N VAL A 102 8.19 8.49 3.69
CA VAL A 102 9.64 8.77 3.62
C VAL A 102 10.10 8.85 2.18
N PHE A 103 9.80 7.83 1.36
CA PHE A 103 10.37 7.72 0.01
C PHE A 103 9.73 8.66 -1.01
N TYR A 104 8.47 9.08 -0.80
CA TYR A 104 7.74 9.88 -1.78
C TYR A 104 7.31 11.26 -1.29
N ILE A 105 7.40 11.57 0.01
CA ILE A 105 7.18 12.93 0.50
C ILE A 105 8.51 13.53 0.97
N ILE A 106 9.19 12.87 1.91
CA ILE A 106 10.41 13.42 2.53
C ILE A 106 11.60 13.42 1.56
N ASN A 107 11.94 12.28 0.97
CA ASN A 107 13.13 12.13 0.12
C ASN A 107 13.09 13.07 -1.10
N PRO A 108 11.97 13.23 -1.82
CA PRO A 108 11.90 14.20 -2.92
C PRO A 108 12.10 15.64 -2.48
N ILE A 109 11.63 16.01 -1.28
CA ILE A 109 11.87 17.34 -0.70
C ILE A 109 13.37 17.51 -0.46
N ILE A 110 14.02 16.56 0.20
CA ILE A 110 15.47 16.59 0.47
C ILE A 110 16.26 16.67 -0.84
N PHE A 111 15.95 15.84 -1.84
CA PHE A 111 16.65 15.87 -3.14
C PHE A 111 16.43 17.18 -3.90
N CYS A 112 15.25 17.79 -3.79
CA CYS A 112 14.98 19.10 -4.38
C CYS A 112 15.83 20.22 -3.75
N PHE A 113 16.17 20.12 -2.46
CA PHE A 113 16.95 21.12 -1.74
C PHE A 113 18.47 20.91 -1.83
N PHE A 114 18.93 19.66 -1.78
CA PHE A 114 20.35 19.34 -1.56
C PHE A 114 21.05 18.64 -2.72
N ALA A 115 20.32 17.99 -3.63
CA ALA A 115 20.94 17.23 -4.71
C ALA A 115 20.97 18.02 -6.03
N LYS A 116 22.09 17.91 -6.77
CA LYS A 116 22.08 18.18 -8.21
C LYS A 116 21.01 17.27 -8.83
N LYS A 117 20.19 17.78 -9.75
CA LYS A 117 19.12 17.05 -10.46
C LYS A 117 19.67 15.84 -11.22
N ASN A 118 19.94 14.75 -10.52
CA ASN A 118 20.50 13.53 -11.09
C ASN A 118 19.43 12.44 -11.03
N LYS A 119 18.93 12.06 -12.20
CA LYS A 119 17.88 11.04 -12.37
C LYS A 119 18.29 9.69 -11.78
N ASN A 120 19.59 9.38 -11.73
CA ASN A 120 20.09 8.11 -11.16
C ASN A 120 19.81 7.99 -9.66
N ILE A 121 19.76 9.11 -8.93
CA ILE A 121 19.45 9.10 -7.48
C ILE A 121 17.99 8.75 -7.24
N TYR A 122 17.07 9.26 -8.08
CA TYR A 122 15.64 8.93 -7.98
C TYR A 122 15.36 7.47 -8.32
N LEU A 123 16.05 6.92 -9.33
CA LEU A 123 15.98 5.50 -9.65
C LEU A 123 16.46 4.62 -8.49
N LEU A 124 17.58 4.99 -7.87
CA LEU A 124 18.10 4.27 -6.70
C LEU A 124 17.10 4.34 -5.52
N ASN A 125 16.50 5.51 -5.29
CA ASN A 125 15.48 5.68 -4.25
C ASN A 125 14.25 4.78 -4.48
N ASP A 126 13.78 4.68 -5.72
CA ASP A 126 12.66 3.80 -6.06
C ASP A 126 13.03 2.31 -5.91
N LEU A 127 14.26 1.93 -6.27
CA LEU A 127 14.77 0.57 -6.09
C LEU A 127 14.82 0.19 -4.60
N ILE A 128 15.34 1.09 -3.76
CA ILE A 128 15.41 0.89 -2.31
C ILE A 128 13.99 0.77 -1.73
N PHE A 129 13.07 1.66 -2.12
CA PHE A 129 11.67 1.56 -1.72
C PHE A 129 11.09 0.19 -2.07
N LEU A 130 11.34 -0.29 -3.29
CA LEU A 130 10.82 -1.57 -3.77
C LEU A 130 11.35 -2.75 -2.97
N ILE A 131 12.65 -2.75 -2.67
CA ILE A 131 13.28 -3.78 -1.85
C ILE A 131 12.66 -3.78 -0.45
N LEU A 132 12.57 -2.62 0.20
CA LEU A 132 11.99 -2.50 1.54
C LEU A 132 10.50 -2.88 1.56
N TYR A 133 9.73 -2.44 0.57
CA TYR A 133 8.33 -2.79 0.39
C TYR A 133 8.14 -4.31 0.30
N THR A 134 8.99 -4.98 -0.50
CA THR A 134 8.98 -6.43 -0.65
C THR A 134 9.44 -7.14 0.64
N CYS A 135 10.46 -6.63 1.33
CA CYS A 135 10.92 -7.17 2.61
C CYS A 135 9.84 -7.10 3.68
N VAL A 136 9.14 -5.96 3.80
CA VAL A 136 8.01 -5.83 4.73
C VAL A 136 6.92 -6.83 4.37
N LEU A 137 6.58 -6.98 3.08
CA LEU A 137 5.60 -7.99 2.68
C LEU A 137 6.03 -9.40 3.10
N ILE A 138 7.24 -9.83 2.75
CA ILE A 138 7.75 -11.18 3.06
C ILE A 138 7.72 -11.41 4.57
N PHE A 139 8.21 -10.45 5.36
CA PHE A 139 8.19 -10.52 6.81
C PHE A 139 6.77 -10.73 7.35
N PHE A 140 5.78 -9.99 6.83
CA PHE A 140 4.40 -10.14 7.26
C PHE A 140 3.76 -11.47 6.83
N LEU A 141 4.03 -11.92 5.61
CA LEU A 141 3.57 -13.22 5.11
C LEU A 141 4.16 -14.36 5.96
N SER A 142 5.45 -14.30 6.28
CA SER A 142 6.15 -15.37 7.01
C SER A 142 5.78 -15.45 8.50
N ILE A 143 5.53 -14.31 9.15
CA ILE A 143 5.33 -14.29 10.62
C ILE A 143 3.86 -14.29 11.00
N PHE A 144 3.01 -13.57 10.26
CA PHE A 144 1.64 -13.29 10.71
C PHE A 144 0.57 -14.05 9.94
N PHE A 145 0.88 -14.56 8.74
CA PHE A 145 -0.05 -15.28 7.88
C PHE A 145 0.46 -16.68 7.46
N PRO A 146 1.02 -17.52 8.34
CA PRO A 146 1.61 -18.78 7.89
C PRO A 146 0.59 -19.75 7.25
N LEU A 147 -0.72 -19.62 7.48
CA LEU A 147 -1.73 -20.55 6.97
C LEU A 147 -3.19 -20.03 6.97
N SER A 148 -3.43 -18.72 6.90
CA SER A 148 -4.80 -18.17 6.92
C SER A 148 -5.29 -17.73 5.54
N VAL A 149 -6.58 -17.93 5.28
CA VAL A 149 -7.19 -17.73 3.95
C VAL A 149 -7.25 -16.25 3.51
N GLY A 150 -6.89 -15.31 4.41
CA GLY A 150 -6.60 -13.90 4.09
C GLY A 150 -5.34 -13.67 3.24
N LEU A 151 -4.56 -14.72 2.95
CA LEU A 151 -3.43 -14.68 2.01
C LEU A 151 -3.84 -14.36 0.56
N ILE A 152 -5.04 -14.77 0.14
CA ILE A 152 -5.50 -14.62 -1.25
C ILE A 152 -5.60 -13.12 -1.65
N PRO A 153 -6.25 -12.25 -0.84
CA PRO A 153 -6.19 -10.81 -1.05
C PRO A 153 -4.76 -10.27 -1.17
N LEU A 154 -3.83 -10.66 -0.30
CA LEU A 154 -2.45 -10.17 -0.37
C LEU A 154 -1.73 -10.62 -1.64
N TYR A 155 -1.86 -11.89 -2.05
CA TYR A 155 -1.23 -12.41 -3.26
C TYR A 155 -1.81 -11.84 -4.55
N ILE A 156 -3.06 -11.35 -4.56
CA ILE A 156 -3.69 -10.72 -5.72
C ILE A 156 -3.46 -9.21 -5.71
N PHE A 157 -3.71 -8.53 -4.59
CA PHE A 157 -3.59 -7.08 -4.49
C PHE A 157 -2.14 -6.61 -4.54
N PHE A 158 -1.19 -7.37 -3.99
CA PHE A 158 0.20 -6.93 -3.98
C PHE A 158 0.80 -6.81 -5.40
N PRO A 159 0.69 -7.81 -6.29
CA PRO A 159 1.14 -7.67 -7.67
C PRO A 159 0.42 -6.55 -8.42
N ILE A 160 -0.89 -6.39 -8.22
CA ILE A 160 -1.66 -5.31 -8.85
C ILE A 160 -1.14 -3.94 -8.39
N ASN A 161 -0.98 -3.76 -7.08
CA ASN A 161 -0.46 -2.53 -6.50
C ASN A 161 0.96 -2.23 -7.02
N PHE A 162 1.81 -3.25 -7.07
CA PHE A 162 3.15 -3.13 -7.62
C PHE A 162 3.13 -2.68 -9.09
N ILE A 163 2.28 -3.27 -9.93
CA ILE A 163 2.17 -2.93 -11.36
C ILE A 163 1.67 -1.49 -11.53
N VAL A 164 0.62 -1.10 -10.79
CA VAL A 164 0.03 0.25 -10.87
C VAL A 164 1.05 1.30 -10.44
N LEU A 165 1.73 1.08 -9.31
CA LEU A 165 2.75 2.02 -8.80
C LEU A 165 3.94 2.12 -9.74
N THR A 166 4.48 0.99 -10.19
CA THR A 166 5.59 0.97 -11.16
C THR A 166 5.22 1.69 -12.46
N THR A 167 4.02 1.44 -13.00
CA THR A 167 3.54 2.08 -14.23
C THR A 167 3.41 3.59 -14.07
N PHE A 168 2.81 4.05 -12.97
CA PHE A 168 2.69 5.48 -12.71
C PHE A 168 4.06 6.12 -12.55
N ARG A 169 5.01 5.42 -11.93
CA ARG A 169 6.37 5.93 -11.72
C ARG A 169 7.14 6.05 -13.04
N ILE A 170 7.05 5.05 -13.92
CA ILE A 170 7.60 5.10 -15.28
C ILE A 170 6.99 6.27 -16.06
N TYR A 171 5.68 6.49 -15.94
CA TYR A 171 5.01 7.63 -16.57
C TYR A 171 5.58 8.97 -16.08
N GLN A 172 5.79 9.11 -14.77
CA GLN A 172 6.37 10.31 -14.19
C GLN A 172 7.80 10.58 -14.69
N TYR A 173 8.63 9.54 -14.85
CA TYR A 173 9.97 9.66 -15.46
C TYR A 173 9.91 10.08 -16.92
N LYS A 174 9.06 9.43 -17.73
CA LYS A 174 8.89 9.76 -19.17
C LYS A 174 8.47 11.21 -19.40
N LYS A 175 7.62 11.75 -18.51
CA LYS A 175 7.11 13.12 -18.61
C LYS A 175 7.96 14.17 -17.89
N ASN A 176 9.14 13.80 -17.34
CA ASN A 176 9.98 14.68 -16.51
C ASN A 176 9.15 15.41 -15.43
N LEU A 177 8.20 14.68 -14.82
CA LEU A 177 7.32 15.18 -13.76
C LEU A 177 7.99 15.19 -12.38
N ILE A 178 9.14 14.53 -12.32
CA ILE A 178 10.08 14.40 -11.21
C ILE A 178 11.42 14.89 -11.79
N CYS A 179 12.19 15.64 -11.00
CA CYS A 179 13.41 16.34 -11.44
C CYS A 179 14.45 15.42 -12.09
#